data_AF-A0A6J1JA33-F1
#
_entry.id   AF-A0A6J1JA33-F1
#
_cell.length_a   1.000
_cell.length_b   1.000
_cell.length_c   1.000
_cell.angle_alpha   90.00
_cell.angle_beta   90.00
_cell.angle_gamma   90.00
#
_symmetry.space_group_name_H-M   'P 1'
#
loop_
_entity.id
_entity.type
_entity.pdbx_description
1 polymer ?
#
loop_
_entity_poly.entity_id
_entity_poly.type
_entity_poly.pdbx_seq_one_letter_code
_entity_poly.pdbx_strand_id
1 'polypeptide(L)'
;MAVQLTKLKDGVAMGCAFNHALLNGNATWHFMSSWAEICRGAHDISVPPFLERTKARDTWVKLDITIPPEPAAANGDSKAVALPPLREKVFKFTEAAIDKIKSKVNSTNPISDGSNPFSTFQSLSVHIWRQRTSSCSPFSPTAANAPIRQCLRATSET
;
A
#
# COMPACT_ATOMS: atom_id res chain seq x y z
N MET A 1 4.52 -15.28 -11.08
CA MET A 1 5.17 -13.96 -11.21
C MET A 1 5.57 -13.81 -12.67
N ALA A 2 5.40 -12.63 -13.24
CA ALA A 2 5.91 -12.31 -14.57
C ALA A 2 6.80 -11.06 -14.48
N VAL A 3 7.88 -11.04 -15.26
CA VAL A 3 8.81 -9.92 -15.35
C VAL A 3 8.93 -9.51 -16.82
N GLN A 4 8.82 -8.22 -17.09
CA GLN A 4 8.97 -7.61 -18.41
C GLN A 4 10.11 -6.60 -18.38
N LEU A 5 11.07 -6.75 -19.30
CA LEU A 5 12.09 -5.75 -19.56
C LEU A 5 11.79 -5.04 -20.88
N THR A 6 11.64 -3.72 -20.81
CA THR A 6 11.35 -2.87 -21.97
C THR A 6 12.54 -1.94 -22.18
N LYS A 7 13.24 -2.11 -23.30
CA LYS A 7 14.28 -1.17 -23.73
C LYS A 7 13.64 0.12 -24.22
N LEU A 8 14.06 1.25 -23.67
CA LEU A 8 13.69 2.59 -24.09
C LEU A 8 14.87 3.21 -24.85
N LYS A 9 14.66 4.38 -25.48
CA LYS A 9 15.71 5.08 -26.22
C LYS A 9 16.96 5.32 -25.36
N ASP A 10 16.75 5.76 -24.12
CA ASP A 10 17.81 6.21 -23.21
C ASP A 10 17.84 5.42 -21.89
N GLY A 11 17.30 4.19 -21.87
CA GLY A 11 17.26 3.40 -20.65
C GLY A 11 16.50 2.08 -20.76
N VAL A 12 16.24 1.46 -19.62
CA VAL A 12 15.46 0.22 -19.51
C VAL A 12 14.40 0.41 -18.44
N ALA A 13 13.17 0.03 -18.75
CA ALA A 13 12.09 -0.09 -17.79
C ALA A 13 11.88 -1.56 -17.44
N MET A 14 11.63 -1.84 -16.17
CA MET A 14 11.34 -3.18 -15.67
C MET A 14 9.96 -3.18 -15.01
N GLY A 15 9.05 -3.99 -15.54
CA GLY A 15 7.72 -4.23 -14.98
C GLY A 15 7.66 -5.60 -14.31
N CYS A 16 7.09 -5.68 -13.12
CA CYS A 16 6.88 -6.94 -12.40
C CYS A 16 5.40 -7.11 -12.06
N ALA A 17 4.84 -8.29 -12.33
CA ALA A 17 3.48 -8.65 -12.00
C ALA A 17 3.45 -9.82 -10.99
N PHE A 18 2.68 -9.63 -9.93
CA PHE A 18 2.59 -10.54 -8.79
C PHE A 18 1.14 -10.85 -8.46
N ASN A 19 0.88 -12.07 -7.97
CA ASN A 19 -0.42 -12.40 -7.37
C ASN A 19 -0.43 -11.87 -5.92
N HIS A 20 -1.33 -10.92 -5.62
CA HIS A 20 -1.42 -10.26 -4.32
C HIS A 20 -1.86 -11.22 -3.18
N ALA A 21 -2.41 -12.40 -3.49
CA ALA A 21 -2.68 -13.44 -2.50
C ALA A 21 -1.40 -14.09 -1.96
N LEU A 22 -0.29 -14.01 -2.70
CA LEU A 22 0.97 -14.63 -2.32
C LEU A 22 1.89 -13.67 -1.54
N LEU A 23 1.75 -12.36 -1.73
CA LEU A 23 2.67 -11.35 -1.23
C LEU A 23 1.97 -10.01 -0.98
N ASN A 24 2.49 -9.28 0.01
CA ASN A 24 2.14 -7.89 0.30
C ASN A 24 3.31 -6.98 -0.11
N GLY A 25 3.15 -5.65 0.01
CA GLY A 25 4.18 -4.69 -0.39
C GLY A 25 5.57 -4.92 0.24
N ASN A 26 5.63 -5.40 1.49
CA ASN A 26 6.90 -5.72 2.14
C ASN A 26 7.56 -6.95 1.51
N ALA A 27 6.80 -8.03 1.30
CA ALA A 27 7.31 -9.23 0.65
C ALA A 27 7.76 -8.93 -0.80
N THR A 28 7.03 -8.07 -1.52
CA THR A 28 7.45 -7.57 -2.83
C THR A 28 8.79 -6.85 -2.74
N TRP A 29 8.94 -5.89 -1.81
CA TRP A 29 10.18 -5.12 -1.69
C TRP A 29 11.37 -5.98 -1.25
N HIS A 30 11.14 -6.93 -0.35
CA HIS A 30 12.13 -7.92 0.06
C HIS A 30 12.61 -8.73 -1.15
N PHE A 31 11.69 -9.27 -1.95
CA PHE A 31 12.03 -9.97 -3.19
C PHE A 31 12.86 -9.11 -4.14
N MET A 32 12.44 -7.85 -4.39
CA MET A 32 13.19 -6.94 -5.27
C MET A 32 14.59 -6.63 -4.74
N SER A 33 14.73 -6.46 -3.42
CA SER A 33 16.03 -6.18 -2.78
C SER A 33 16.98 -7.38 -2.87
N SER A 34 16.50 -8.56 -2.50
CA SER A 34 17.24 -9.83 -2.63
C SER A 34 17.63 -10.12 -4.08
N TRP A 35 16.74 -9.87 -5.04
CA TRP A 35 17.05 -10.03 -6.46
C TRP A 35 18.17 -9.07 -6.90
N ALA A 36 18.12 -7.81 -6.44
CA ALA A 36 19.17 -6.84 -6.73
C ALA A 36 20.53 -7.20 -6.08
N GLU A 37 20.54 -7.84 -4.91
CA GLU A 37 21.75 -8.36 -4.27
C GLU A 37 22.41 -9.45 -5.13
N ILE A 38 21.63 -10.44 -5.56
CA ILE A 38 22.11 -11.53 -6.41
C ILE A 38 22.65 -10.97 -7.74
N CYS A 39 21.93 -10.01 -8.35
CA CYS A 39 22.40 -9.35 -9.58
C CYS A 39 23.71 -8.57 -9.40
N ARG A 40 24.04 -8.13 -8.18
CA ARG A 40 25.33 -7.51 -7.85
C ARG A 40 26.45 -8.51 -7.54
N GLY A 41 26.16 -9.83 -7.62
CA GLY A 41 27.13 -10.90 -7.38
C GLY A 41 27.16 -11.40 -5.94
N ALA A 42 26.16 -11.09 -5.11
CA ALA A 42 26.05 -11.69 -3.79
C ALA A 42 25.82 -13.20 -3.91
N HIS A 43 26.57 -14.00 -3.13
CA HIS A 43 26.39 -15.45 -3.07
C HIS A 43 25.09 -15.82 -2.34
N ASP A 44 24.80 -15.07 -1.27
CA ASP A 44 23.60 -15.20 -0.44
C ASP A 44 22.88 -13.86 -0.31
N ILE A 45 21.60 -13.91 0.03
CA ILE A 45 20.76 -12.72 0.26
C ILE A 45 20.86 -12.30 1.73
N SER A 46 20.78 -10.99 2.00
CA SER A 46 21.02 -10.43 3.34
C SER A 46 20.02 -10.92 4.39
N VAL A 47 18.78 -11.15 3.99
CA VAL A 47 17.70 -11.64 4.86
C VAL A 47 17.06 -12.85 4.19
N PRO A 48 17.22 -14.06 4.76
CA PRO A 48 16.56 -15.26 4.25
C PRO A 48 15.03 -15.16 4.38
N PRO A 49 14.26 -15.64 3.40
CA PRO A 49 12.81 -15.65 3.50
C PRO A 49 12.35 -16.66 4.55
N PHE A 50 11.41 -16.25 5.39
CA PHE A 50 10.71 -17.16 6.29
C PHE A 50 9.53 -17.82 5.55
N LEU A 51 9.60 -19.14 5.35
CA LEU A 51 8.64 -19.88 4.52
C LEU A 51 7.54 -20.59 5.34
N GLU A 52 7.74 -20.80 6.63
CA GLU A 52 6.79 -21.49 7.52
C GLU A 52 5.61 -20.58 7.90
N ARG A 53 4.71 -20.33 6.94
CA ARG A 53 3.56 -19.43 7.13
C ARG A 53 2.62 -19.84 8.26
N THR A 54 2.58 -21.13 8.62
CA THR A 54 1.79 -21.64 9.75
C THR A 54 2.30 -21.10 11.08
N LYS A 55 3.63 -20.96 11.25
CA LYS A 55 4.24 -20.36 12.45
C LYS A 55 4.14 -18.83 12.47
N ALA A 56 3.75 -18.22 11.34
CA ALA A 56 3.51 -16.78 11.28
C ALA A 56 2.13 -16.40 11.85
N ARG A 57 1.21 -17.34 12.06
CA ARG A 57 -0.09 -17.02 12.66
C ARG A 57 -0.56 -18.18 13.55
N ASP A 58 -0.41 -18.02 14.86
CA ASP A 58 -0.99 -18.96 15.83
C ASP A 58 -2.50 -18.77 16.00
N THR A 59 -3.07 -17.70 15.43
CA THR A 59 -4.50 -17.40 15.54
C THR A 59 -5.27 -17.95 14.34
N TRP A 60 -5.92 -19.08 14.56
CA TRP A 60 -7.04 -19.52 13.74
C TRP A 60 -8.21 -18.56 13.98
N VAL A 61 -8.32 -17.53 13.14
CA VAL A 61 -9.53 -16.70 13.11
C VAL A 61 -10.57 -17.50 12.34
N LYS A 62 -11.67 -17.86 13.01
CA LYS A 62 -12.85 -18.38 12.33
C LYS A 62 -13.40 -17.26 11.44
N LEU A 63 -13.08 -17.35 10.16
CA LEU A 63 -13.54 -16.39 9.17
C LEU A 63 -14.92 -16.85 8.71
N ASP A 64 -15.97 -16.38 9.39
CA ASP A 64 -17.33 -16.51 8.91
C ASP A 64 -17.47 -15.57 7.70
N ILE A 65 -17.03 -16.05 6.53
CA ILE A 65 -17.24 -15.38 5.25
C ILE A 65 -18.73 -15.55 4.93
N THR A 66 -19.55 -14.61 5.36
CA THR A 66 -20.84 -14.40 4.70
C THR A 66 -20.50 -13.92 3.29
N ILE A 67 -20.51 -14.84 2.32
CA ILE A 67 -20.41 -14.50 0.91
C ILE A 67 -21.59 -13.54 0.66
N PRO A 68 -21.33 -12.26 0.34
CA PRO A 68 -22.42 -11.36 -0.02
C PRO A 68 -23.19 -12.03 -1.15
N PRO A 69 -24.54 -11.95 -1.18
CA PRO A 69 -25.30 -12.47 -2.31
C PRO A 69 -24.63 -11.94 -3.57
N GLU A 70 -24.31 -12.86 -4.49
CA GLU A 70 -23.64 -12.55 -5.75
C GLU A 70 -24.35 -11.32 -6.32
N PRO A 71 -23.67 -10.18 -6.57
CA PRO A 71 -24.32 -9.10 -7.27
C PRO A 71 -24.79 -9.74 -8.57
N ALA A 72 -26.13 -9.84 -8.73
CA ALA A 72 -26.77 -10.56 -9.81
C ALA A 72 -25.92 -10.36 -11.05
N ALA A 73 -25.37 -11.46 -11.57
CA ALA A 73 -24.41 -11.41 -12.65
C ALA A 73 -24.86 -10.31 -13.62
N ALA A 74 -24.06 -9.26 -13.76
CA ALA A 74 -24.24 -8.30 -14.83
C ALA A 74 -23.86 -8.97 -16.18
N ASN A 75 -24.33 -10.21 -16.36
CA ASN A 75 -24.52 -10.91 -17.62
C ASN A 75 -25.93 -10.60 -18.12
N GLY A 76 -26.31 -9.33 -18.05
CA GLY A 76 -27.48 -8.78 -18.70
C GLY A 76 -27.02 -7.55 -19.43
N ASP A 77 -27.41 -7.43 -20.71
CA ASP A 77 -27.17 -6.38 -21.72
C ASP A 77 -27.40 -4.93 -21.24
N SER A 78 -26.77 -4.58 -20.13
CA SER A 78 -26.66 -3.24 -19.60
C SER A 78 -25.52 -2.65 -20.40
N LYS A 79 -25.84 -1.76 -21.36
CA LYS A 79 -24.83 -0.94 -22.05
C LYS A 79 -23.80 -0.53 -21.01
N ALA A 80 -22.59 -1.09 -21.10
CA ALA A 80 -21.51 -0.76 -20.18
C ALA A 80 -21.38 0.76 -20.27
N VAL A 81 -21.85 1.46 -19.24
CA VAL A 81 -21.67 2.91 -19.16
C VAL A 81 -20.17 3.06 -19.18
N ALA A 82 -19.64 3.58 -20.29
CA ALA A 82 -18.21 3.73 -20.47
C ALA A 82 -17.71 4.54 -19.28
N LEU A 83 -17.03 3.87 -18.35
CA LEU A 83 -16.50 4.54 -17.19
C LEU A 83 -15.56 5.63 -17.71
N PRO A 84 -15.61 6.85 -17.14
CA PRO A 84 -14.71 7.90 -17.55
C PRO A 84 -13.27 7.39 -17.43
N PRO A 85 -12.37 7.72 -18.38
CA PRO A 85 -11.01 7.21 -18.36
C PRO A 85 -10.34 7.50 -17.02
N LEU A 86 -9.78 6.46 -16.40
CA LEU A 86 -8.99 6.62 -15.19
C LEU A 86 -7.77 7.48 -15.50
N ARG A 87 -7.63 8.60 -14.79
CA ARG A 87 -6.48 9.49 -14.92
C ARG A 87 -5.59 9.34 -13.71
N GLU A 88 -4.36 8.93 -13.94
CA GLU A 88 -3.30 8.91 -12.93
C GLU A 88 -2.48 10.20 -13.02
N LYS A 89 -2.11 10.76 -11.86
CA LYS A 89 -1.20 11.91 -11.79
C LYS A 89 -0.27 11.75 -10.59
N VAL A 90 1.02 11.92 -10.85
CA VAL A 90 2.06 11.91 -9.81
C VAL A 90 2.24 13.33 -9.27
N PHE A 91 2.10 13.47 -7.94
CA PHE A 91 2.35 14.72 -7.23
C PHE A 91 3.67 14.62 -6.47
N LYS A 92 4.56 15.59 -6.68
CA LYS A 92 5.83 15.67 -5.96
C LYS A 92 5.71 16.73 -4.86
N PHE A 93 6.10 16.36 -3.65
CA PHE A 93 6.17 17.26 -2.51
C PHE A 93 7.63 17.48 -2.15
N THR A 94 8.04 18.74 -1.98
CA THR A 94 9.35 19.06 -1.41
C THR A 94 9.36 18.76 0.08
N GLU A 95 10.55 18.53 0.64
CA GLU A 95 10.73 18.32 2.09
C GLU A 95 10.11 19.47 2.90
N ALA A 96 10.42 20.72 2.54
CA ALA A 96 9.82 21.90 3.19
C ALA A 96 8.28 21.93 3.12
N ALA A 97 7.68 21.44 2.02
CA ALA A 97 6.22 21.34 1.91
C ALA A 97 5.66 20.23 2.83
N ILE A 98 6.36 19.09 2.92
CA ILE A 98 6.00 17.99 3.82
C ILE A 98 6.07 18.46 5.28
N ASP A 99 7.12 19.16 5.67
CA ASP A 99 7.29 19.69 7.02
C ASP A 99 6.23 20.72 7.37
N LYS A 100 5.90 21.61 6.42
CA LYS A 100 4.80 22.56 6.57
C LYS A 100 3.46 21.87 6.77
N ILE A 101 3.17 20.82 5.99
CA ILE A 101 1.93 20.03 6.13
C ILE A 101 1.91 19.35 7.50
N LYS A 102 3.00 18.70 7.90
CA LYS A 102 3.11 17.98 9.17
C LYS A 102 2.97 18.91 10.37
N SER A 103 3.64 20.06 10.35
CA SER A 103 3.54 21.09 11.37
C SER A 103 2.11 21.59 11.51
N LYS A 104 1.45 21.94 10.40
CA LYS A 104 0.06 22.42 10.40
C LYS A 104 -0.93 21.39 10.96
N VAL A 105 -0.77 20.10 10.61
CA VAL A 105 -1.66 19.04 11.10
C VAL A 105 -1.52 18.86 12.62
N ASN A 106 -0.29 18.85 13.11
CA ASN A 106 -0.01 18.72 14.54
C ASN A 106 -0.42 19.96 15.35
N SER A 107 -0.31 21.17 14.79
CA SER A 107 -0.71 22.40 15.48
C SER A 107 -2.23 22.57 15.57
N THR A 108 -2.97 22.06 14.59
CA THR A 108 -4.44 22.15 14.53
C THR A 108 -5.12 21.09 15.39
N ASN A 109 -4.42 20.01 15.70
CA ASN A 109 -4.90 18.91 16.55
C ASN A 109 -3.92 18.72 17.72
N PRO A 110 -3.89 19.67 18.67
CA PRO A 110 -3.04 19.54 19.83
C PRO A 110 -3.39 18.25 20.54
N ILE A 111 -2.40 17.37 20.63
CA ILE A 111 -2.54 16.05 21.22
C ILE A 111 -2.57 16.25 22.74
N SER A 112 -3.51 15.59 23.43
CA SER A 112 -3.56 15.59 24.90
C SER A 112 -2.21 15.19 25.50
N ASP A 113 -1.84 15.80 26.63
CA ASP A 113 -0.55 15.58 27.30
C ASP A 113 -0.20 14.08 27.39
N GLY A 114 0.86 13.69 26.66
CA GLY A 114 1.44 12.34 26.69
C GLY A 114 1.38 11.52 25.39
N SER A 115 0.73 11.98 24.31
CA SER A 115 0.71 11.24 23.04
C SER A 115 1.63 11.84 21.97
N ASN A 116 2.17 10.96 21.11
CA ASN A 116 3.17 11.31 20.10
C ASN A 116 2.56 12.13 18.95
N PRO A 117 3.32 13.08 18.36
CA PRO A 117 2.87 13.82 17.18
C PRO A 117 2.56 12.87 16.01
N PHE A 118 1.62 13.29 15.16
CA PHE A 118 1.28 12.58 13.94
C PHE A 118 2.52 12.39 13.04
N SER A 119 2.67 11.18 12.53
CA SER A 119 3.71 10.82 11.56
C SER A 119 3.52 11.55 10.23
N THR A 120 4.60 11.65 9.45
CA THR A 120 4.57 12.22 8.10
C THR A 120 3.52 11.54 7.20
N PHE A 121 3.41 10.21 7.28
CA PHE A 121 2.42 9.44 6.53
C PHE A 121 0.99 9.83 6.90
N GLN A 122 0.69 9.91 8.21
CA GLN A 122 -0.63 10.33 8.69
C GLN A 122 -0.96 11.76 8.26
N SER A 123 -0.04 12.70 8.47
CA SER A 123 -0.25 14.11 8.11
C SER A 123 -0.47 14.30 6.61
N LEU A 124 0.31 13.62 5.76
CA LEU A 124 0.16 13.71 4.31
C LEU A 124 -1.12 13.03 3.82
N SER A 125 -1.49 11.88 4.40
CA SER A 125 -2.72 11.16 4.05
C SER A 125 -3.96 12.00 4.36
N VAL A 126 -4.01 12.62 5.54
CA VAL A 126 -5.10 13.54 5.92
C VAL A 126 -5.14 14.75 5.00
N HIS A 127 -3.97 15.31 4.65
CA HIS A 127 -3.91 16.43 3.72
C HIS A 127 -4.50 16.07 2.35
N ILE A 128 -4.06 14.96 1.74
CA ILE A 128 -4.57 14.48 0.45
C ILE A 128 -6.07 14.19 0.51
N TRP A 129 -6.51 13.51 1.59
CA TRP A 129 -7.91 13.20 1.81
C TRP A 129 -8.78 14.45 1.80
N ARG A 130 -8.40 15.47 2.59
CA ARG A 130 -9.13 16.74 2.67
C ARG A 130 -9.20 17.46 1.32
N GLN A 131 -8.10 17.48 0.56
CA GLN A 131 -8.11 18.10 -0.78
C GLN A 131 -9.05 17.36 -1.73
N ARG A 132 -9.06 16.02 -1.68
CA ARG A 132 -9.96 15.21 -2.50
C ARG A 132 -11.42 15.41 -2.12
N THR A 133 -11.75 15.38 -0.82
CA THR A 133 -13.14 15.54 -0.36
C THR A 133 -13.66 16.94 -0.59
N SER A 134 -12.84 17.99 -0.41
CA SER A 134 -13.22 19.37 -0.74
C SER A 134 -13.49 19.58 -2.24
N SER A 135 -12.96 18.72 -3.11
CA SER A 135 -13.25 18.74 -4.54
C SER A 135 -14.48 17.91 -4.93
N CYS A 136 -15.06 17.14 -4.01
CA CYS A 136 -16.27 16.34 -4.22
C CYS A 136 -17.51 17.04 -3.62
N SER A 137 -18.70 16.66 -4.07
CA SER A 137 -19.96 17.21 -3.55
C SER A 137 -20.11 16.94 -2.05
N PRO A 138 -20.58 17.92 -1.25
CA PRO A 138 -20.63 17.82 0.22
C PRO A 138 -21.57 16.73 0.77
N PHE A 139 -22.38 16.09 -0.08
CA PHE A 139 -23.40 15.11 0.34
C PHE A 139 -23.04 13.64 0.08
N SER A 140 -21.83 13.34 -0.40
CA SER A 140 -21.40 11.95 -0.59
C SER A 140 -20.60 11.44 0.61
N PRO A 141 -20.97 10.30 1.23
CA PRO A 141 -20.13 9.66 2.23
C PRO A 141 -18.78 9.29 1.60
N THR A 142 -17.68 9.55 2.31
CA THR A 142 -16.32 9.26 1.83
C THR A 142 -15.57 8.45 2.88
N ALA A 143 -14.89 7.38 2.47
CA ALA A 143 -14.05 6.55 3.33
C ALA A 143 -12.62 6.45 2.77
N ALA A 144 -11.63 6.58 3.65
CA ALA A 144 -10.22 6.40 3.34
C ALA A 144 -9.71 5.12 4.01
N ASN A 145 -9.24 4.17 3.21
CA ASN A 145 -8.65 2.93 3.73
C ASN A 145 -7.13 3.01 3.57
N ALA A 146 -6.40 2.89 4.68
CA ALA A 146 -4.95 2.78 4.69
C ALA A 146 -4.53 1.40 5.20
N PRO A 147 -3.74 0.61 4.45
CA PRO A 147 -3.26 -0.67 4.93
C PRO A 147 -2.31 -0.46 6.12
N ILE A 148 -2.61 -1.10 7.25
CA ILE A 148 -1.77 -1.09 8.45
C ILE A 148 -0.79 -2.26 8.38
N ARG A 149 0.47 -2.00 8.75
CA ARG A 149 1.50 -3.05 8.86
C ARG A 149 1.15 -3.98 10.02
N GLN A 150 1.15 -5.28 9.74
CA GLN A 150 1.16 -6.31 10.77
C GLN A 150 2.45 -7.11 10.60
N CYS A 151 3.52 -6.72 11.29
CA CYS A 151 4.73 -7.52 11.38
C CYS A 151 4.65 -8.39 12.64
N LEU A 152 4.94 -9.68 12.50
CA LEU A 152 5.21 -10.53 13.67
C LEU A 152 6.61 -10.21 14.14
N ARG A 153 6.76 -9.86 15.42
CA ARG A 153 8.04 -10.02 16.11
C ARG A 153 8.23 -11.52 16.27
N ALA A 154 9.08 -12.13 15.46
CA ALA A 154 9.65 -13.41 15.82
C ALA A 154 10.57 -13.14 17.02
N THR A 155 10.13 -13.47 18.23
CA THR A 155 11.03 -13.61 19.37
C THR A 155 11.89 -14.84 19.10
N SER A 156 13.19 -14.64 18.93
CA SER A 156 14.15 -15.74 18.97
C SER A 156 14.20 -16.24 20.41
N GLU A 157 13.57 -17.36 20.70
CA GLU A 157 13.88 -18.13 21.90
C GLU A 157 15.15 -18.95 21.60
N THR A 158 16.22 -18.62 22.32
CA THR A 158 17.43 -19.44 22.49
C THR A 158 17.18 -20.53 23.51
#